data_AF-A0A947KR09-F1
#
_entry.id   AF-A0A947KR09-F1
#
_cell.length_a   1.000
_cell.length_b   1.000
_cell.length_c   1.000
_cell.angle_alpha   90.00
_cell.angle_beta   90.00
_cell.angle_gamma   90.00
#
_symmetry.space_group_name_H-M   'P 1'
#
loop_
_entity.id
_entity.type
_entity.pdbx_description
1 polymer ?
#
loop_
_entity_poly.entity_id
_entity_poly.type
_entity_poly.pdbx_seq_one_letter_code
_entity_poly.pdbx_strand_id
1 'polypeptide(L)' 'MHRQAQFENLRASELYCPTCRKLQPVRERLLLVLPHAELYDYRCITCGLSLGSREVKAPVQALVPASSIPHRRPDPRKHG' A
#
# COMPACT_ATOMS: atom_id res chain seq x y z
N MET A 1 -10.26 17.88 -26.75
CA MET A 1 -9.22 16.82 -26.79
C MET A 1 -9.05 16.25 -25.39
N HIS A 2 -9.77 15.17 -25.03
CA HIS A 2 -9.67 14.50 -23.72
C HIS A 2 -8.74 13.28 -23.81
N ARG A 3 -7.43 13.50 -24.04
CA ARG A 3 -6.44 12.43 -24.26
C ARG A 3 -5.58 12.14 -23.02
N GLN A 4 -5.72 12.89 -21.93
CA GLN A 4 -4.77 12.86 -20.80
C GLN A 4 -5.10 11.80 -19.73
N ALA A 5 -6.37 11.51 -19.44
CA ALA A 5 -6.74 10.63 -18.33
C ALA A 5 -6.32 9.15 -18.51
N GLN A 6 -6.09 8.69 -19.74
CA GLN A 6 -5.73 7.28 -20.00
C GLN A 6 -4.33 6.89 -19.47
N PHE A 7 -3.44 7.85 -19.23
CA PHE A 7 -2.05 7.57 -18.81
C PHE A 7 -1.78 7.89 -17.34
N GLU A 8 -2.78 8.30 -16.57
CA GLU A 8 -2.58 8.75 -15.18
C GLU A 8 -2.23 7.61 -14.21
N ASN A 9 -2.60 6.37 -14.53
CA ASN A 9 -2.49 5.23 -13.62
C ASN A 9 -1.56 4.12 -14.13
N LEU A 10 -0.41 4.51 -14.70
CA LEU A 10 0.60 3.54 -15.11
C LEU A 10 1.25 2.87 -13.89
N ARG A 11 1.47 1.57 -14.01
CA ARG A 11 2.13 0.74 -12.99
C ARG A 11 3.29 0.01 -13.64
N ALA A 12 4.36 -0.20 -12.87
CA ALA A 12 5.44 -1.06 -13.32
C ALA A 12 4.94 -2.51 -13.39
N SER A 13 5.04 -3.13 -14.56
CA SER A 13 4.77 -4.57 -14.73
C SER A 13 6.02 -5.40 -14.45
N GLU A 14 7.21 -4.88 -14.80
CA GLU A 14 8.50 -5.54 -14.62
C GLU A 14 9.56 -4.55 -14.13
N LEU A 15 10.48 -5.04 -13.31
CA LEU A 15 11.66 -4.30 -12.87
C LEU A 15 12.88 -5.23 -12.83
N TYR A 16 14.08 -4.67 -12.98
CA TYR A 16 15.30 -5.44 -12.79
C TYR A 16 15.44 -5.86 -11.33
N CYS A 17 15.61 -7.15 -11.08
CA CYS A 17 15.85 -7.69 -9.75
C CYS A 17 17.34 -8.01 -9.55
N PRO A 18 18.05 -7.36 -8.61
CA PRO A 18 19.46 -7.65 -8.37
C PRO A 18 19.71 -9.04 -7.78
N THR A 19 18.74 -9.61 -7.05
CA THR A 19 18.84 -10.97 -6.51
C THR A 19 18.62 -12.04 -7.59
N CYS A 20 17.61 -11.88 -8.45
CA CYS A 20 17.37 -12.82 -9.56
C CYS A 20 18.27 -12.56 -10.79
N ARG A 21 18.93 -11.39 -10.83
CA ARG A 21 19.83 -10.92 -11.90
C ARG A 21 19.17 -10.86 -13.28
N LYS A 22 17.88 -10.53 -13.33
CA LYS A 22 17.09 -10.37 -14.57
C LYS A 22 15.89 -9.46 -14.34
N LEU A 23 15.29 -9.02 -15.44
CA LEU A 23 13.95 -8.44 -15.42
C LEU A 23 12.97 -9.45 -14.82
N GLN A 24 12.21 -9.00 -13.83
CA GLN A 24 11.24 -9.81 -13.14
C GLN A 24 9.89 -9.11 -13.09
N PRO A 25 8.79 -9.86 -13.26
CA PRO A 25 7.48 -9.31 -13.03
C PRO A 25 7.35 -8.92 -11.56
N VAL A 26 6.70 -7.78 -11.33
CA VAL A 26 6.49 -7.25 -9.98
C VAL A 26 5.02 -7.28 -9.62
N ARG A 27 4.75 -7.50 -8.33
CA ARG A 27 3.44 -7.25 -7.73
C ARG A 27 3.52 -5.98 -6.91
N GLU A 28 2.49 -5.19 -6.98
CA GLU A 28 2.34 -4.03 -6.12
C GLU A 28 1.67 -4.41 -4.81
N ARG A 29 2.18 -3.90 -3.68
CA ARG A 29 1.60 -4.06 -2.36
C ARG A 29 1.52 -2.71 -1.66
N LEU A 30 0.36 -2.37 -1.08
CA LEU A 30 0.23 -1.19 -0.24
C LEU A 30 1.17 -1.32 0.96
N LEU A 31 2.10 -0.36 1.10
CA LEU A 31 3.08 -0.30 2.16
C LEU A 31 2.58 0.59 3.30
N LEU A 32 2.06 1.77 2.97
CA LEU A 32 1.64 2.77 3.94
C LEU A 32 0.50 3.64 3.41
N VAL A 33 -0.49 3.91 4.27
CA VAL A 33 -1.50 4.94 4.03
C VAL A 33 -1.07 6.21 4.75
N LEU A 34 -0.94 7.29 3.99
CA LEU A 34 -0.65 8.64 4.47
C LEU A 34 -1.93 9.49 4.39
N PRO A 35 -2.01 10.62 5.13
CA PRO A 35 -3.19 11.47 5.08
C PRO A 35 -3.58 11.98 3.69
N HIS A 36 -2.63 12.11 2.75
CA HIS A 36 -2.85 12.65 1.40
C HIS A 36 -2.39 11.69 0.28
N ALA A 37 -1.87 10.52 0.64
CA ALA A 37 -1.24 9.62 -0.31
C ALA A 37 -1.25 8.17 0.16
N GLU A 38 -1.10 7.26 -0.78
CA GLU A 38 -0.83 5.86 -0.53
C GLU A 38 0.52 5.51 -1.12
N LEU A 39 1.39 4.92 -0.30
CA LEU A 39 2.69 4.44 -0.72
C LEU A 39 2.60 2.93 -0.95
N TYR A 40 3.01 2.52 -2.14
CA TYR A 40 3.04 1.14 -2.58
C TYR A 40 4.49 0.67 -2.79
N ASP A 41 4.76 -0.59 -2.48
CA ASP A 41 6.02 -1.31 -2.69
C ASP A 41 5.87 -2.26 -3.89
N TYR A 42 6.79 -2.17 -4.85
CA TYR A 42 6.90 -3.12 -5.95
C TYR A 42 7.83 -4.26 -5.55
N ARG A 43 7.28 -5.47 -5.51
CA ARG A 43 8.02 -6.66 -5.07
C ARG A 43 8.20 -7.63 -6.20
N CYS A 44 9.41 -8.14 -6.36
CA CYS A 44 9.70 -9.27 -7.23
C CYS A 44 8.75 -10.42 -6.90
N ILE A 45 8.03 -10.94 -7.88
CA ILE A 45 7.11 -12.07 -7.66
C ILE A 45 7.89 -13.33 -7.27
N THR A 46 9.10 -13.51 -7.80
CA THR A 46 9.93 -14.70 -7.60
C THR A 46 10.62 -14.73 -6.24
N CYS A 47 11.41 -13.69 -5.91
CA CYS A 47 12.22 -13.69 -4.68
C CYS A 47 11.63 -12.80 -3.57
N GLY A 48 10.61 -12.00 -3.87
CA GLY A 48 9.97 -11.12 -2.89
C GLY A 48 10.76 -9.85 -2.52
N LEU A 49 11.92 -9.59 -3.11
CA LEU A 49 12.70 -8.38 -2.88
C LEU A 49 11.91 -7.13 -3.29
N SER A 50 11.99 -6.07 -2.49
CA SER A 50 11.49 -4.74 -2.87
C SER A 50 12.39 -4.16 -3.97
N LEU A 51 11.80 -3.80 -5.11
CA LEU A 51 12.48 -3.30 -6.29
C LEU A 51 12.20 -1.82 -6.57
N GLY A 52 11.25 -1.22 -5.84
CA GLY A 52 10.90 0.19 -6.00
C GLY A 52 9.59 0.52 -5.29
N SER A 53 9.18 1.77 -5.38
CA SER A 53 7.95 2.26 -4.75
C SER A 53 7.16 3.17 -5.68
N ARG A 54 5.83 3.22 -5.49
CA ARG A 54 4.93 4.17 -6.16
C ARG A 54 4.12 4.91 -5.12
N GLU A 55 4.07 6.23 -5.23
CA GLU A 55 3.17 7.06 -4.44
C GLU A 55 1.96 7.45 -5.28
N VAL A 56 0.77 7.36 -4.68
CA VAL A 56 -0.51 7.73 -5.30
C VAL A 56 -1.16 8.77 -4.43
N LYS A 57 -1.51 9.93 -4.99
CA LYS A 57 -2.32 10.92 -4.25
C LYS A 57 -3.69 10.31 -3.96
N ALA A 58 -4.01 10.17 -2.68
CA ALA A 58 -5.31 9.70 -2.24
C ALA A 58 -6.12 10.91 -1.76
N PRO A 59 -7.45 10.95 -2.01
CA PRO A 59 -8.29 11.90 -1.32
C PRO A 59 -8.14 11.66 0.19
N VAL A 60 -8.14 12.74 0.98
CA VAL A 60 -7.95 12.67 2.43
C VAL A 60 -9.02 11.75 3.02
N GLN A 61 -8.63 10.53 3.34
CA GLN A 61 -9.48 9.61 4.09
C GLN A 61 -9.48 10.13 5.53
N ALA A 62 -10.65 10.32 6.12
CA ALA A 62 -10.77 10.73 7.51
C ALA A 62 -10.15 9.64 8.39
N LEU A 63 -8.88 9.83 8.78
CA LEU A 63 -8.22 9.00 9.77
C LEU A 63 -9.00 9.17 11.08
N VAL A 64 -9.79 8.17 11.44
CA VAL A 64 -10.48 8.15 12.74
C VAL A 64 -9.41 7.97 13.82
N PRO A 65 -9.26 8.93 14.75
CA PRO A 65 -8.24 8.83 15.78
C PRO A 65 -8.53 7.63 16.68
N ALA A 66 -7.48 6.93 17.13
CA ALA A 66 -7.61 5.75 17.98
C ALA A 66 -8.40 6.02 19.28
N SER A 67 -8.40 7.28 19.75
CA SER A 67 -9.20 7.75 20.89
C SER A 67 -10.72 7.65 20.69
N SER A 68 -11.19 7.53 19.44
CA SER A 68 -12.60 7.31 19.12
C SER A 68 -13.03 5.83 19.22
N ILE A 69 -12.08 4.90 19.37
CA ILE A 69 -12.37 3.47 19.54
C ILE A 69 -12.85 3.22 20.98
N PRO A 70 -14.09 2.76 21.21
CA PRO A 70 -14.57 2.48 22.55
C PRO A 70 -13.79 1.32 23.17
N HIS A 71 -12.99 1.58 24.21
CA HIS A 71 -12.38 0.54 25.02
C HIS A 71 -13.47 -0.20 25.81
N ARG A 72 -13.81 -1.43 25.41
CA ARG A 72 -14.62 -2.32 26.24
C ARG A 72 -13.85 -2.61 27.52
N ARG A 73 -14.33 -2.09 28.66
CA ARG A 73 -13.87 -2.54 29.97
C ARG A 73 -14.32 -4.00 30.15
N PRO A 74 -13.42 -4.93 30.51
CA PRO A 74 -13.82 -6.29 30.85
C PRO A 74 -14.77 -6.24 32.05
N ASP A 75 -15.92 -6.92 31.94
CA ASP A 75 -16.92 -6.98 33.00
C ASP A 75 -16.43 -7.94 34.11
N PRO A 76 -16.14 -7.44 35.31
CA PRO A 76 -15.63 -8.29 36.40
C PRO A 76 -16.67 -9.32 36.87
N ARG A 77 -17.94 -9.20 36.50
CA ARG A 77 -19.02 -10.12 36.91
C ARG A 77 -19.16 -11.38 36.06
N LYS A 78 -18.28 -11.58 35.06
CA LYS A 78 -18.33 -12.74 34.14
C LYS A 78 -17.58 -13.99 34.64
N HIS A 79 -16.93 -13.93 35.81
CA HIS A 79 -16.15 -15.04 36.39
C HIS A 79 -16.84 -15.71 37.60
N GLY A 80 -18.17 -15.74 37.61
CA GLY A 80 -18.96 -16.47 38.60
C GLY A 80 -19.48 -17.77 38.02
#